data_AF-A0A4Q7DUG2-F1
#
_entry.id   AF-A0A4Q7DUG2-F1
#
_cell.length_a   1.000
_cell.length_b   1.000
_cell.length_c   1.000
_cell.angle_alpha   90.00
_cell.angle_beta   90.00
_cell.angle_gamma   90.00
#
_symmetry.space_group_name_H-M   'P 1'
#
loop_
_entity.id
_entity.type
_entity.pdbx_description
1 polymer ?
#
loop_
_entity_poly.entity_id
_entity_poly.type
_entity_poly.pdbx_seq_one_letter_code
_entity_poly.pdbx_strand_id
1 'polypeptide(L)'
;MKLNKKVTRAVADFFKDKKVHFVDQTGKELDLAPVAEYFADKTAEATCVEQVKEGFNIVVVIPPKDYNGKDSYQRSNSKCLIQHIFQDNCLKKNGQIMGKSALDNSLKELLVKYCVVNRTVKPLQIKGIPNAEFHYWEKKAGTCWSLRFKDEETFELAKSNQLLDSLSEKNPFIEHGLLWKDKKGRTTSDYELLARIDGELYGIKQSKLRTMPNKSLYYKTIEDPEFRYYRNKTGLDEYMSGIVYENHWLENGRVKYNVGKIGRGMQTTIDKVSVVRIINSFSGDILEEEAEKIYRMLKMTEVTFVKYKDLTVLPYPLKLLKEAARMKIEL
;
A
#
# COMPACT_ATOMS: atom_id res chain seq x y z
N MET A 1 -4.50 20.47 -8.08
CA MET A 1 -5.04 19.94 -6.81
C MET A 1 -4.09 18.87 -6.26
N LYS A 2 -3.68 18.88 -4.97
CA LYS A 2 -2.63 17.99 -4.42
C LYS A 2 -3.06 16.51 -4.42
N LEU A 3 -2.20 15.55 -4.80
CA LEU A 3 -2.48 14.10 -4.80
C LEU A 3 -2.98 13.54 -3.44
N ASN A 4 -2.47 14.04 -2.30
CA ASN A 4 -2.98 13.65 -0.97
C ASN A 4 -4.40 14.18 -0.73
N LYS A 5 -4.71 15.39 -1.22
CA LYS A 5 -6.08 15.87 -1.26
C LYS A 5 -6.92 15.02 -2.23
N LYS A 6 -6.37 14.57 -3.36
CA LYS A 6 -7.07 13.72 -4.33
C LYS A 6 -7.41 12.34 -3.76
N VAL A 7 -6.48 11.65 -3.09
CA VAL A 7 -6.72 10.33 -2.48
C VAL A 7 -7.57 10.42 -1.22
N THR A 8 -7.34 11.40 -0.34
CA THR A 8 -8.21 11.63 0.82
C THR A 8 -9.62 11.99 0.37
N ARG A 9 -9.75 12.78 -0.70
CA ARG A 9 -11.02 13.05 -1.35
C ARG A 9 -11.61 11.81 -2.00
N ALA A 10 -10.82 10.96 -2.64
CA ALA A 10 -11.30 9.73 -3.27
C ALA A 10 -11.89 8.76 -2.22
N VAL A 11 -11.25 8.63 -1.06
CA VAL A 11 -11.77 7.85 0.06
C VAL A 11 -13.07 8.48 0.59
N ALA A 12 -13.08 9.79 0.85
CA ALA A 12 -14.30 10.46 1.32
C ALA A 12 -15.45 10.36 0.30
N ASP A 13 -15.17 10.62 -0.97
CA ASP A 13 -16.13 10.55 -2.09
C ASP A 13 -16.66 9.13 -2.29
N PHE A 14 -15.84 8.10 -2.03
CA PHE A 14 -16.25 6.70 -2.13
C PHE A 14 -17.12 6.25 -0.95
N PHE A 15 -16.84 6.73 0.26
CA PHE A 15 -17.56 6.30 1.47
C PHE A 15 -18.78 7.16 1.82
N LYS A 16 -18.93 8.37 1.27
CA LYS A 16 -20.04 9.28 1.58
C LYS A 16 -21.44 8.68 1.40
N ASP A 17 -21.58 7.67 0.56
CA ASP A 17 -22.83 6.97 0.25
C ASP A 17 -22.81 5.50 0.74
N LYS A 18 -21.84 5.13 1.59
CA LYS A 18 -21.64 3.76 2.08
C LYS A 18 -21.85 3.66 3.58
N LYS A 19 -22.44 2.53 3.99
CA LYS A 19 -22.54 2.12 5.38
C LYS A 19 -21.25 1.42 5.84
N VAL A 20 -20.81 1.73 7.05
CA VAL A 20 -19.69 1.06 7.73
C VAL A 20 -20.13 0.54 9.09
N HIS A 21 -19.88 -0.74 9.32
CA HIS A 21 -20.19 -1.44 10.56
C HIS A 21 -18.96 -1.47 11.49
N PHE A 22 -19.17 -1.20 12.77
CA PHE A 22 -18.14 -1.26 13.81
C PHE A 22 -18.43 -2.43 14.73
N VAL A 23 -17.44 -3.30 14.92
CA VAL A 23 -17.58 -4.51 15.74
C VAL A 23 -16.53 -4.50 16.84
N ASP A 24 -16.95 -4.65 18.09
CA ASP A 24 -16.03 -4.90 19.19
C ASP A 24 -15.70 -6.39 19.26
N GLN A 25 -14.42 -6.73 19.11
CA GLN A 25 -13.88 -8.07 19.32
C GLN A 25 -12.75 -8.08 20.35
N THR A 26 -12.74 -7.07 21.23
CA THR A 26 -11.77 -7.03 22.33
C THR A 26 -12.14 -7.97 23.47
N GLY A 27 -13.40 -8.41 23.55
CA GLY A 27 -13.94 -9.20 24.67
C GLY A 27 -14.06 -8.42 25.97
N LYS A 28 -14.02 -7.08 25.90
CA LYS A 28 -14.04 -6.17 27.06
C LYS A 28 -15.22 -5.20 27.04
N GLU A 29 -16.22 -5.44 26.18
CA GLU A 29 -17.39 -4.59 26.00
C GLU A 29 -17.02 -3.11 25.82
N LEU A 30 -16.15 -2.87 24.84
CA LEU A 30 -15.65 -1.52 24.55
C LEU A 30 -16.76 -0.69 23.90
N ASP A 31 -17.06 0.48 24.49
CA ASP A 31 -17.95 1.45 23.85
C ASP A 31 -17.33 2.00 22.55
N LEU A 32 -17.96 1.66 21.42
CA LEU A 32 -17.57 2.11 20.08
C LEU A 32 -18.38 3.30 19.57
N ALA A 33 -19.34 3.82 20.35
CA ALA A 33 -20.13 4.99 19.94
C ALA A 33 -19.25 6.21 19.57
N PRO A 34 -18.17 6.55 20.30
CA PRO A 34 -17.28 7.64 19.91
C PRO A 34 -16.60 7.41 18.55
N VAL A 35 -16.35 6.13 18.20
CA VAL A 35 -15.77 5.77 16.90
C VAL A 35 -16.79 5.93 15.80
N ALA A 36 -18.02 5.44 15.99
CA ALA A 36 -19.10 5.60 15.02
C ALA A 36 -19.39 7.08 14.76
N GLU A 37 -19.46 7.90 15.81
CA GLU A 37 -19.62 9.36 15.71
C GLU A 37 -18.47 10.00 14.92
N TYR A 38 -17.22 9.57 15.15
CA TYR A 38 -16.07 10.04 14.38
C TYR A 38 -16.16 9.77 12.87
N PHE A 39 -16.92 8.76 12.46
CA PHE A 39 -17.12 8.40 11.05
C PHE A 39 -18.43 8.93 10.44
N ALA A 40 -19.31 9.54 11.24
CA ALA A 40 -20.61 10.03 10.79
C ALA A 40 -20.49 11.11 9.69
N ASP A 41 -19.42 11.91 9.69
CA ASP A 41 -19.12 12.91 8.66
C ASP A 41 -18.36 12.36 7.43
N LYS A 42 -17.92 11.10 7.50
CA LYS A 42 -17.06 10.45 6.47
C LYS A 42 -17.79 9.36 5.68
N THR A 43 -18.93 8.90 6.19
CA THR A 43 -19.69 7.76 5.68
C THR A 43 -21.16 8.13 5.59
N ALA A 44 -21.97 7.38 4.83
CA ALA A 44 -23.42 7.59 4.84
C ALA A 44 -24.05 7.18 6.18
N GLU A 45 -23.52 6.10 6.76
CA GLU A 45 -24.01 5.55 8.01
C GLU A 45 -22.87 4.80 8.71
N ALA A 46 -22.70 5.08 10.00
CA ALA A 46 -21.72 4.43 10.87
C ALA A 46 -22.45 3.77 12.03
N THR A 47 -22.48 2.44 12.08
CA THR A 47 -23.26 1.70 13.09
C THR A 47 -22.42 0.71 13.87
N CYS A 48 -22.56 0.70 15.19
CA CYS A 48 -22.05 -0.37 16.03
C CYS A 48 -22.96 -1.61 15.91
N VAL A 49 -22.36 -2.78 15.71
CA VAL A 49 -23.07 -4.06 15.59
C VAL A 49 -22.31 -5.15 16.34
N GLU A 50 -23.03 -6.15 16.83
CA GLU A 50 -22.45 -7.26 17.63
C GLU A 50 -21.57 -8.21 16.80
N GLN A 51 -21.83 -8.30 15.50
CA GLN A 51 -21.15 -9.24 14.60
C GLN A 51 -20.97 -8.64 13.21
N VAL A 52 -19.93 -9.09 12.51
CA VAL A 52 -19.62 -8.70 11.13
C VAL A 52 -20.84 -8.89 10.22
N LYS A 53 -21.10 -7.89 9.37
CA LYS A 53 -22.19 -7.87 8.39
C LYS A 53 -21.65 -7.84 6.97
N GLU A 54 -22.55 -8.03 6.00
CA GLU A 54 -22.23 -7.78 4.59
C GLU A 54 -21.82 -6.30 4.38
N GLY A 55 -20.93 -6.06 3.42
CA GLY A 55 -20.37 -4.74 3.16
C GLY A 55 -19.10 -4.45 3.97
N PHE A 56 -18.99 -3.23 4.49
CA PHE A 56 -17.77 -2.70 5.09
C PHE A 56 -17.79 -2.82 6.61
N ASN A 57 -16.74 -3.38 7.19
CA ASN A 57 -16.63 -3.63 8.62
C ASN A 57 -15.26 -3.16 9.15
N ILE A 58 -15.28 -2.40 10.23
CA ILE A 58 -14.10 -2.07 11.05
C ILE A 58 -14.23 -2.86 12.35
N VAL A 59 -13.25 -3.73 12.60
CA VAL A 59 -13.25 -4.64 13.74
C VAL A 59 -12.17 -4.22 14.72
N VAL A 60 -12.56 -3.91 15.96
CA VAL A 60 -11.63 -3.52 17.01
C VAL A 60 -11.18 -4.76 17.77
N VAL A 61 -9.87 -5.02 17.78
CA VAL A 61 -9.28 -6.18 18.43
C VAL A 61 -8.24 -5.77 19.47
N ILE A 62 -7.99 -6.63 20.45
CA ILE A 62 -6.84 -6.44 21.34
C ILE A 62 -5.52 -6.67 20.59
N PRO A 63 -4.41 -6.07 21.03
CA PRO A 63 -3.10 -6.25 20.40
C PRO A 63 -2.69 -7.74 20.35
N PRO A 64 -1.93 -8.19 19.34
CA PRO A 64 -1.57 -9.61 19.20
C PRO A 64 -0.75 -10.14 20.37
N LYS A 65 0.03 -9.27 21.03
CA LYS A 65 0.81 -9.59 22.24
C LYS A 65 -0.07 -9.95 23.45
N ASP A 66 -1.33 -9.51 23.43
CA ASP A 66 -2.28 -9.67 24.52
C ASP A 66 -3.38 -10.69 24.15
N TYR A 67 -3.26 -11.39 23.00
CA TYR A 67 -4.27 -12.31 22.46
C TYR A 67 -3.77 -13.76 22.42
N ASN A 68 -4.56 -14.69 22.97
CA ASN A 68 -4.21 -16.12 23.14
C ASN A 68 -4.84 -17.08 22.11
N GLY A 69 -5.42 -16.61 20.99
CA GLY A 69 -6.22 -17.46 20.08
C GLY A 69 -6.09 -17.17 18.59
N LYS A 70 -6.78 -17.96 17.75
CA LYS A 70 -6.98 -17.69 16.31
C LYS A 70 -8.25 -16.87 16.15
N ASP A 71 -8.11 -15.62 15.71
CA ASP A 71 -9.24 -14.75 15.38
C ASP A 71 -10.01 -15.32 14.16
N SER A 72 -11.28 -15.67 14.36
CA SER A 72 -12.17 -16.28 13.35
C SER A 72 -12.55 -15.32 12.21
N TYR A 73 -12.36 -14.01 12.40
CA TYR A 73 -12.74 -12.96 11.44
C TYR A 73 -11.56 -12.47 10.59
N GLN A 74 -10.43 -13.19 10.64
CA GLN A 74 -9.16 -12.83 10.01
C GLN A 74 -9.19 -12.53 8.50
N ARG A 75 -10.25 -12.89 7.76
CA ARG A 75 -10.23 -12.80 6.30
C ARG A 75 -11.49 -12.16 5.74
N SER A 76 -11.29 -11.02 5.08
CA SER A 76 -12.29 -10.45 4.17
C SER A 76 -12.57 -11.42 3.01
N ASN A 77 -13.79 -11.35 2.48
CA ASN A 77 -14.22 -12.06 1.28
C ASN A 77 -15.02 -11.11 0.36
N SER A 78 -15.65 -11.63 -0.69
CA SER A 78 -16.41 -10.84 -1.66
C SER A 78 -17.63 -10.11 -1.07
N LYS A 79 -18.23 -10.65 0.00
CA LYS A 79 -19.41 -10.07 0.66
C LYS A 79 -19.05 -9.22 1.87
N CYS A 80 -18.06 -9.63 2.65
CA CYS A 80 -17.69 -8.99 3.92
C CYS A 80 -16.26 -8.48 3.86
N LEU A 81 -16.10 -7.16 3.71
CA LEU A 81 -14.81 -6.48 3.77
C LEU A 81 -14.53 -6.07 5.21
N ILE A 82 -13.42 -6.56 5.77
CA ILE A 82 -13.12 -6.48 7.19
C ILE A 82 -11.76 -5.83 7.38
N GLN A 83 -11.70 -4.70 8.08
CA GLN A 83 -10.46 -4.07 8.51
C GLN A 83 -10.30 -4.12 10.02
N HIS A 84 -9.29 -4.85 10.49
CA HIS A 84 -8.94 -4.89 11.90
C HIS A 84 -8.16 -3.64 12.31
N ILE A 85 -8.52 -3.06 13.45
CA ILE A 85 -7.74 -2.04 14.13
C ILE A 85 -7.45 -2.51 15.56
N PHE A 86 -6.20 -2.30 16.01
CA PHE A 86 -5.86 -2.62 17.39
C PHE A 86 -6.33 -1.50 18.31
N GLN A 87 -6.96 -1.87 19.42
CA GLN A 87 -7.46 -0.95 20.44
C GLN A 87 -6.37 0.05 20.84
N ASP A 88 -5.16 -0.42 21.18
CA ASP A 88 -4.05 0.41 21.67
C ASP A 88 -3.55 1.49 20.70
N ASN A 89 -3.86 1.36 19.41
CA ASN A 89 -3.47 2.36 18.41
C ASN A 89 -4.55 3.43 18.18
N CYS A 90 -5.80 3.16 18.55
CA CYS A 90 -6.94 4.00 18.16
C CYS A 90 -7.72 4.53 19.37
N LEU A 91 -7.79 3.76 20.45
CA LEU A 91 -8.70 3.95 21.58
C LEU A 91 -8.00 3.78 22.92
N LYS A 92 -8.40 4.58 23.90
CA LYS A 92 -8.11 4.35 25.31
C LYS A 92 -8.95 3.18 25.83
N LYS A 93 -8.63 2.68 27.04
CA LYS A 93 -9.40 1.61 27.70
C LYS A 93 -10.88 1.97 27.93
N ASN A 94 -11.20 3.26 28.04
CA ASN A 94 -12.55 3.78 28.24
C ASN A 94 -13.26 4.17 26.92
N GLY A 95 -12.83 3.66 25.76
CA GLY A 95 -13.48 3.92 24.46
C GLY A 95 -13.13 5.27 23.81
N GLN A 96 -12.49 6.20 24.52
CA GLN A 96 -12.10 7.50 23.96
C GLN A 96 -11.05 7.37 22.85
N ILE A 97 -11.23 8.13 21.77
CA ILE A 97 -10.28 8.18 20.64
C ILE A 97 -8.94 8.79 21.08
N MET A 98 -7.85 8.08 20.76
CA MET A 98 -6.47 8.57 20.90
C MET A 98 -5.70 8.59 19.56
N GLY A 99 -6.16 7.87 18.54
CA GLY A 99 -5.44 7.69 17.28
C GLY A 99 -6.28 7.92 16.02
N LYS A 100 -6.66 9.17 15.76
CA LYS A 100 -7.49 9.54 14.59
C LYS A 100 -6.92 9.04 13.26
N SER A 101 -5.61 9.14 13.07
CA SER A 101 -5.00 8.72 11.81
C SER A 101 -5.05 7.21 11.56
N ALA A 102 -5.05 6.39 12.62
CA ALA A 102 -5.22 4.94 12.50
C ALA A 102 -6.66 4.60 12.09
N LEU A 103 -7.64 5.36 12.62
CA LEU A 103 -9.04 5.31 12.18
C LEU A 103 -9.17 5.74 10.72
N ASP A 104 -8.61 6.88 10.30
CA ASP A 104 -8.68 7.33 8.91
C ASP A 104 -8.03 6.33 7.95
N ASN A 105 -6.95 5.65 8.38
CA ASN A 105 -6.30 4.62 7.57
C ASN A 105 -7.19 3.38 7.38
N SER A 106 -8.11 3.10 8.31
CA SER A 106 -8.99 1.94 8.20
C SER A 106 -9.93 2.02 6.97
N LEU A 107 -10.48 3.19 6.66
CA LEU A 107 -11.27 3.40 5.43
C LEU A 107 -10.42 3.20 4.17
N LYS A 108 -9.16 3.66 4.20
CA LYS A 108 -8.23 3.48 3.06
C LYS A 108 -7.97 2.00 2.80
N GLU A 109 -7.76 1.23 3.86
CA GLU A 109 -7.57 -0.21 3.76
C GLU A 109 -8.83 -0.93 3.26
N LEU A 110 -10.02 -0.52 3.71
CA LEU A 110 -11.30 -1.03 3.20
C LEU A 110 -11.50 -0.71 1.71
N LEU A 111 -11.12 0.49 1.27
CA LEU A 111 -11.16 0.87 -0.15
C LEU A 111 -10.25 -0.01 -1.01
N VAL A 112 -9.04 -0.31 -0.54
CA VAL A 112 -8.12 -1.23 -1.23
C VAL A 112 -8.74 -2.63 -1.34
N LYS A 113 -9.36 -3.13 -0.27
CA LYS A 113 -10.03 -4.44 -0.28
C LYS A 113 -11.21 -4.48 -1.23
N TYR A 114 -11.98 -3.40 -1.28
CA TYR A 114 -13.04 -3.22 -2.28
C TYR A 114 -12.48 -3.30 -3.70
N CYS A 115 -11.40 -2.58 -3.98
CA CYS A 115 -10.72 -2.58 -5.27
C CYS A 115 -10.25 -3.99 -5.66
N VAL A 116 -9.69 -4.75 -4.71
CA VAL A 116 -9.30 -6.15 -4.92
C VAL A 116 -10.50 -7.00 -5.29
N VAL A 117 -11.58 -6.99 -4.50
CA VAL A 117 -12.77 -7.82 -4.76
C VAL A 117 -13.44 -7.47 -6.08
N ASN A 118 -13.60 -6.18 -6.36
CA ASN A 118 -14.31 -5.68 -7.54
C ASN A 118 -13.40 -5.50 -8.76
N ARG A 119 -12.12 -5.91 -8.66
CA ARG A 119 -11.19 -5.94 -9.79
C ARG A 119 -11.03 -4.58 -10.49
N THR A 120 -11.04 -3.50 -9.70
CA THR A 120 -11.02 -2.12 -10.20
C THR A 120 -10.10 -1.23 -9.36
N VAL A 121 -9.48 -0.23 -9.99
CA VAL A 121 -8.75 0.86 -9.33
C VAL A 121 -9.44 2.22 -9.46
N LYS A 122 -10.60 2.28 -10.14
CA LYS A 122 -11.35 3.52 -10.37
C LYS A 122 -11.59 4.34 -9.10
N PRO A 123 -12.03 3.75 -7.96
CA PRO A 123 -12.23 4.51 -6.73
C PRO A 123 -10.94 5.12 -6.16
N LEU A 124 -9.78 4.57 -6.48
CA LEU A 124 -8.49 5.10 -6.06
C LEU A 124 -8.01 6.26 -6.95
N GLN A 125 -8.71 6.53 -8.06
CA GLN A 125 -8.39 7.56 -9.05
C GLN A 125 -6.97 7.46 -9.62
N ILE A 126 -6.50 6.22 -9.77
CA ILE A 126 -5.24 5.84 -10.43
C ILE A 126 -5.59 5.31 -11.81
N LYS A 127 -4.74 5.60 -12.79
CA LYS A 127 -4.83 5.01 -14.11
C LYS A 127 -3.84 3.85 -14.23
N GLY A 128 -4.34 2.67 -14.56
CA GLY A 128 -3.54 1.54 -14.99
C GLY A 128 -2.93 1.77 -16.36
N ILE A 129 -1.81 1.11 -16.63
CA ILE A 129 -1.31 0.96 -18.00
C ILE A 129 -1.90 -0.34 -18.54
N PRO A 130 -2.66 -0.29 -19.65
CA PRO A 130 -3.20 -1.49 -20.27
C PRO A 130 -2.11 -2.54 -20.53
N ASN A 131 -2.43 -3.80 -20.28
CA ASN A 131 -1.55 -4.97 -20.44
C ASN A 131 -0.32 -5.02 -19.51
N ALA A 132 -0.10 -4.03 -18.65
CA ALA A 132 0.93 -4.15 -17.62
C ALA A 132 0.55 -5.26 -16.63
N GLU A 133 1.49 -6.15 -16.35
CA GLU A 133 1.31 -7.27 -15.44
C GLU A 133 2.29 -7.19 -14.27
N PHE A 134 1.84 -7.55 -13.08
CA PHE A 134 2.61 -7.49 -11.85
C PHE A 134 2.54 -8.82 -11.13
N HIS A 135 3.68 -9.27 -10.60
CA HIS A 135 3.77 -10.57 -9.92
C HIS A 135 4.37 -10.42 -8.52
N TYR A 136 3.74 -11.08 -7.55
CA TYR A 136 4.12 -11.07 -6.14
C TYR A 136 4.24 -12.50 -5.59
N TRP A 137 5.38 -12.78 -4.96
CA TRP A 137 5.63 -14.05 -4.28
C TRP A 137 5.18 -14.00 -2.81
N GLU A 138 4.13 -14.76 -2.47
CA GLU A 138 3.68 -14.93 -1.08
C GLU A 138 4.49 -16.04 -0.40
N LYS A 139 5.37 -15.62 0.51
CA LYS A 139 6.40 -16.49 1.11
C LYS A 139 5.84 -17.61 2.00
N LYS A 140 4.67 -17.41 2.63
CA LYS A 140 4.13 -18.39 3.58
C LYS A 140 3.43 -19.56 2.88
N ALA A 141 2.69 -19.28 1.83
CA ALA A 141 1.93 -20.23 1.04
C ALA A 141 2.72 -20.80 -0.14
N GLY A 142 3.81 -20.14 -0.55
CA GLY A 142 4.58 -20.55 -1.73
C GLY A 142 3.79 -20.35 -3.02
N THR A 143 3.01 -19.27 -3.08
CA THR A 143 2.12 -18.95 -4.20
C THR A 143 2.60 -17.69 -4.90
N CYS A 144 2.64 -17.71 -6.22
CA CYS A 144 2.78 -16.49 -7.02
C CYS A 144 1.39 -15.94 -7.33
N TRP A 145 1.16 -14.68 -7.00
CA TRP A 145 -0.02 -13.92 -7.38
C TRP A 145 0.32 -12.99 -8.54
N SER A 146 -0.55 -12.89 -9.54
CA SER A 146 -0.43 -11.93 -10.62
C SER A 146 -1.63 -11.00 -10.71
N LEU A 147 -1.37 -9.79 -11.19
CA LEU A 147 -2.35 -8.76 -11.47
C LEU A 147 -2.06 -8.20 -12.86
N ARG A 148 -3.01 -8.28 -13.79
CA ARG A 148 -2.86 -7.73 -15.15
C ARG A 148 -3.93 -6.68 -15.40
N PHE A 149 -3.54 -5.47 -15.80
CA PHE A 149 -4.48 -4.42 -16.16
C PHE A 149 -5.11 -4.70 -17.53
N LYS A 150 -6.44 -4.72 -17.62
CA LYS A 150 -7.15 -4.82 -18.90
C LYS A 150 -7.17 -3.48 -19.62
N ASP A 151 -7.37 -2.43 -18.83
CA ASP A 151 -7.52 -1.04 -19.25
C ASP A 151 -7.00 -0.11 -18.15
N GLU A 152 -7.32 1.18 -18.22
CA GLU A 152 -6.89 2.17 -17.23
C GLU A 152 -7.58 2.03 -15.85
N GLU A 153 -8.70 1.32 -15.73
CA GLU A 153 -9.55 1.29 -14.53
C GLU A 153 -9.73 -0.12 -13.93
N THR A 154 -9.48 -1.19 -14.68
CA THR A 154 -9.80 -2.57 -14.29
C THR A 154 -8.61 -3.52 -14.47
N PHE A 155 -8.62 -4.62 -13.71
CA PHE A 155 -7.55 -5.61 -13.72
C PHE A 155 -8.06 -7.04 -13.51
N GLU A 156 -7.28 -8.02 -13.92
CA GLU A 156 -7.46 -9.44 -13.59
C GLU A 156 -6.53 -9.83 -12.45
N LEU A 157 -6.93 -10.83 -11.68
CA LEU A 157 -6.05 -11.51 -10.74
C LEU A 157 -5.95 -12.98 -11.10
N ALA A 158 -4.75 -13.53 -10.95
CA ALA A 158 -4.54 -14.96 -10.97
C ALA A 158 -3.58 -15.36 -9.85
N LYS A 159 -3.54 -16.66 -9.55
CA LYS A 159 -2.53 -17.25 -8.68
C LYS A 159 -2.08 -18.59 -9.24
N SER A 160 -0.80 -18.89 -9.10
CA SER A 160 -0.22 -20.19 -9.45
C SER A 160 0.44 -20.79 -8.20
N ASN A 161 0.08 -22.03 -7.87
CA ASN A 161 0.62 -22.73 -6.70
C ASN A 161 1.77 -23.66 -7.09
N GLN A 162 2.82 -23.68 -6.25
CA GLN A 162 3.98 -24.56 -6.43
C GLN A 162 3.67 -26.07 -6.36
N LEU A 163 2.54 -26.46 -5.76
CA LEU A 163 2.32 -27.84 -5.30
C LEU A 163 1.45 -28.70 -6.22
N LEU A 164 0.75 -28.13 -7.22
CA LEU A 164 -0.33 -28.85 -7.90
C LEU A 164 -0.45 -28.62 -9.42
N ASP A 165 0.21 -27.61 -10.01
CA ASP A 165 -0.08 -27.24 -11.40
C ASP A 165 1.13 -27.37 -12.34
N SER A 166 0.92 -28.12 -13.43
CA SER A 166 1.74 -28.04 -14.65
C SER A 166 1.66 -26.65 -15.32
N LEU A 167 0.69 -25.80 -14.94
CA LEU A 167 0.64 -24.36 -15.27
C LEU A 167 1.70 -23.51 -14.53
N SER A 168 2.53 -24.14 -13.68
CA SER A 168 3.71 -23.51 -13.06
C SER A 168 4.74 -22.97 -14.07
N GLU A 169 4.64 -23.38 -15.35
CA GLU A 169 5.46 -22.90 -16.47
C GLU A 169 5.32 -21.39 -16.77
N LYS A 170 4.30 -20.69 -16.25
CA LYS A 170 4.13 -19.23 -16.44
C LYS A 170 4.47 -18.37 -15.22
N ASN A 171 5.08 -18.95 -14.17
CA ASN A 171 5.50 -18.17 -13.00
C ASN A 171 6.87 -17.52 -13.24
N PRO A 172 6.96 -16.19 -13.39
CA PRO A 172 8.21 -15.51 -13.72
C PRO A 172 9.28 -15.63 -12.63
N PHE A 173 8.90 -15.86 -11.36
CA PHE A 173 9.89 -16.12 -10.31
C PHE A 173 10.60 -17.46 -10.48
N ILE A 174 9.90 -18.47 -11.03
CA ILE A 174 10.45 -19.81 -11.27
C ILE A 174 11.20 -19.81 -12.61
N GLU A 175 10.56 -19.30 -13.66
CA GLU A 175 11.11 -19.19 -15.02
C GLU A 175 12.50 -18.54 -15.03
N HIS A 176 12.68 -17.48 -14.26
CA HIS A 176 13.95 -16.75 -14.17
C HIS A 176 14.84 -17.17 -12.99
N GLY A 177 14.53 -18.27 -12.29
CA GLY A 177 15.37 -18.78 -11.19
C GLY A 177 15.55 -17.81 -10.01
N LEU A 178 14.53 -17.00 -9.71
CA LEU A 178 14.62 -15.88 -8.75
C LEU A 178 14.33 -16.28 -7.30
N LEU A 179 14.09 -17.56 -7.04
CA LEU A 179 13.71 -18.11 -5.74
C LEU A 179 14.89 -18.82 -5.07
N TRP A 180 15.10 -18.53 -3.79
CA TRP A 180 16.15 -19.14 -2.98
C TRP A 180 15.66 -19.39 -1.54
N LYS A 181 16.41 -20.18 -0.77
CA LYS A 181 16.06 -20.54 0.62
C LYS A 181 16.77 -19.64 1.61
N ASP A 182 16.01 -18.94 2.45
CA ASP A 182 16.58 -18.12 3.51
C ASP A 182 17.22 -18.96 4.63
N LYS A 183 17.89 -18.30 5.58
CA LYS A 183 18.51 -18.95 6.75
C LYS A 183 17.54 -19.78 7.60
N LYS A 184 16.22 -19.62 7.41
CA LYS A 184 15.16 -20.37 8.10
C LYS A 184 14.50 -21.43 7.19
N GLY A 185 15.10 -21.73 6.03
CA GLY A 185 14.57 -22.70 5.07
C GLY A 185 13.33 -22.23 4.29
N ARG A 186 12.98 -20.94 4.34
CA ARG A 186 11.80 -20.41 3.64
C ARG A 186 12.15 -19.98 2.23
N THR A 187 11.31 -20.33 1.26
CA THR A 187 11.46 -19.88 -0.13
C THR A 187 11.18 -18.39 -0.24
N THR A 188 12.14 -17.62 -0.76
CA THR A 188 12.10 -16.17 -0.86
C THR A 188 12.71 -15.70 -2.18
N SER A 189 12.58 -14.41 -2.49
CA SER A 189 13.28 -13.72 -3.58
C SER A 189 13.88 -12.42 -3.07
N ASP A 190 14.88 -11.90 -3.78
CA ASP A 190 15.41 -10.55 -3.58
C ASP A 190 14.45 -9.47 -4.09
N TYR A 191 13.52 -9.85 -4.98
CA TYR A 191 12.53 -8.97 -5.57
C TYR A 191 11.24 -8.96 -4.75
N GLU A 192 10.69 -7.77 -4.52
CA GLU A 192 9.40 -7.62 -3.84
C GLU A 192 8.21 -7.67 -4.81
N LEU A 193 8.48 -7.35 -6.08
CA LEU A 193 7.51 -7.28 -7.17
C LEU A 193 8.26 -7.51 -8.49
N LEU A 194 7.65 -8.25 -9.42
CA LEU A 194 8.07 -8.25 -10.81
C LEU A 194 7.02 -7.49 -11.63
N ALA A 195 7.45 -6.76 -12.64
CA ALA A 195 6.58 -6.03 -13.56
C ALA A 195 6.88 -6.47 -14.99
N ARG A 196 5.86 -6.88 -15.74
CA ARG A 196 5.96 -7.15 -17.17
C ARG A 196 5.26 -6.03 -17.92
N ILE A 197 5.97 -5.40 -18.85
CA ILE A 197 5.47 -4.27 -19.64
C ILE A 197 5.87 -4.51 -21.10
N ASP A 198 4.91 -4.56 -22.01
CA ASP A 198 5.07 -4.96 -23.42
C ASP A 198 5.99 -6.19 -23.59
N GLY A 199 5.74 -7.25 -22.81
CA GLY A 199 6.51 -8.50 -22.88
C GLY A 199 7.78 -8.54 -22.03
N GLU A 200 8.47 -7.40 -21.85
CA GLU A 200 9.71 -7.33 -21.07
C GLU A 200 9.47 -7.41 -19.57
N LEU A 201 10.29 -8.19 -18.87
CA LEU A 201 10.18 -8.44 -17.44
C LEU A 201 11.23 -7.65 -16.65
N TYR A 202 10.77 -6.96 -15.61
CA TYR A 202 11.58 -6.16 -14.72
C TYR A 202 11.42 -6.63 -13.27
N GLY A 203 12.53 -6.68 -12.55
CA GLY A 203 12.57 -6.98 -11.12
C GLY A 203 12.67 -5.73 -10.27
N ILE A 204 11.74 -5.54 -9.33
CA ILE A 204 11.71 -4.41 -8.40
C ILE A 204 12.18 -4.89 -7.02
N LYS A 205 13.19 -4.24 -6.45
CA LYS A 205 13.70 -4.56 -5.11
C LYS A 205 13.98 -3.31 -4.29
N GLN A 206 13.89 -3.45 -2.98
CA GLN A 206 14.29 -2.41 -2.04
C GLN A 206 15.82 -2.25 -2.02
N SER A 207 16.30 -1.00 -1.96
CA SER A 207 17.72 -0.71 -1.82
C SER A 207 18.08 -0.25 -0.40
N LYS A 208 19.39 -0.22 -0.13
CA LYS A 208 19.96 0.42 1.07
C LYS A 208 20.15 1.93 0.90
N LEU A 209 19.91 2.48 -0.30
CA LEU A 209 20.09 3.90 -0.57
C LEU A 209 19.04 4.73 0.17
N ARG A 210 19.44 5.96 0.48
CA ARG A 210 18.61 7.01 1.04
C ARG A 210 18.86 8.27 0.24
N THR A 211 17.82 9.06 0.05
CA THR A 211 17.96 10.39 -0.52
C THR A 211 17.82 11.44 0.58
N MET A 212 18.43 12.60 0.35
CA MET A 212 18.46 13.71 1.30
C MET A 212 17.72 14.92 0.71
N PRO A 213 17.16 15.82 1.55
CA PRO A 213 16.74 17.14 1.09
C PRO A 213 17.87 17.87 0.37
N ASN A 214 17.53 18.85 -0.46
CA ASN A 214 18.49 19.76 -1.06
C ASN A 214 19.27 20.49 0.04
N LYS A 215 20.59 20.65 -0.14
CA LYS A 215 21.47 21.38 0.79
C LYS A 215 20.96 22.79 1.11
N SER A 216 20.29 23.44 0.16
CA SER A 216 19.71 24.78 0.33
C SER A 216 18.70 24.86 1.49
N LEU A 217 18.02 23.76 1.82
CA LEU A 217 17.08 23.73 2.94
C LEU A 217 17.76 24.04 4.26
N TYR A 218 18.93 23.44 4.49
CA TYR A 218 19.64 23.53 5.76
C TYR A 218 20.10 24.96 6.01
N TYR A 219 20.67 25.62 4.99
CA TYR A 219 21.03 27.03 5.07
C TYR A 219 19.81 27.90 5.37
N LYS A 220 18.68 27.66 4.69
CA LYS A 220 17.46 28.43 4.91
C LYS A 220 16.90 28.27 6.31
N THR A 221 16.96 27.08 6.90
CA THR A 221 16.51 26.83 8.28
C THR A 221 17.45 27.38 9.35
N ILE A 222 18.73 27.61 9.02
CA ILE A 222 19.68 28.31 9.90
C ILE A 222 19.40 29.81 9.87
N GLU A 223 19.20 30.39 8.68
CA GLU A 223 18.87 31.80 8.48
C GLU A 223 17.51 32.17 9.09
N ASP A 224 16.52 31.29 8.96
CA ASP A 224 15.18 31.45 9.49
C ASP A 224 14.73 30.14 10.18
N PRO A 225 14.91 30.02 11.51
CA PRO A 225 14.48 28.85 12.28
C PRO A 225 12.98 28.56 12.21
N GLU A 226 12.15 29.56 11.91
CA GLU A 226 10.70 29.42 11.71
C GLU A 226 10.32 29.16 10.25
N PHE A 227 11.30 29.00 9.37
CA PHE A 227 11.05 28.62 7.98
C PHE A 227 10.31 27.29 7.91
N ARG A 228 9.07 27.34 7.40
CA ARG A 228 8.25 26.15 7.10
C ARG A 228 7.81 26.10 5.63
N TYR A 229 8.29 27.02 4.78
CA TYR A 229 7.83 27.16 3.39
C TYR A 229 8.19 25.93 2.53
N TYR A 230 9.23 25.17 2.91
CA TYR A 230 9.53 23.84 2.33
C TYR A 230 8.35 22.85 2.37
N ARG A 231 7.28 23.12 3.14
CA ARG A 231 6.07 22.29 3.25
C ARG A 231 4.96 22.66 2.23
N ASN A 232 5.17 23.63 1.35
CA ASN A 232 4.24 23.95 0.25
C ASN A 232 4.76 23.40 -1.10
N LYS A 233 4.07 23.66 -2.21
CA LYS A 233 4.45 23.04 -3.50
C LYS A 233 5.85 23.48 -3.94
N THR A 234 6.06 24.79 -4.06
CA THR A 234 7.33 25.39 -4.47
C THR A 234 8.48 24.94 -3.57
N GLY A 235 8.29 24.98 -2.25
CA GLY A 235 9.32 24.58 -1.31
C GLY A 235 9.59 23.07 -1.30
N LEU A 236 8.62 22.21 -1.62
CA LEU A 236 8.88 20.77 -1.77
C LEU A 236 9.75 20.52 -3.01
N ASP A 237 9.46 21.17 -4.12
CA ASP A 237 10.20 21.00 -5.37
C ASP A 237 11.63 21.57 -5.24
N GLU A 238 11.79 22.71 -4.57
CA GLU A 238 13.08 23.38 -4.38
C GLU A 238 13.97 22.69 -3.32
N TYR A 239 13.40 22.39 -2.15
CA TYR A 239 14.17 21.96 -0.98
C TYR A 239 14.11 20.46 -0.71
N MET A 240 13.06 19.79 -1.19
CA MET A 240 12.78 18.40 -0.84
C MET A 240 12.74 17.49 -2.08
N SER A 241 13.07 17.97 -3.28
CA SER A 241 13.03 17.21 -4.55
C SER A 241 13.75 15.87 -4.48
N GLY A 242 14.89 15.83 -3.79
CA GLY A 242 15.63 14.59 -3.57
C GLY A 242 14.81 13.52 -2.85
N ILE A 243 13.88 13.90 -1.97
CA ILE A 243 13.08 13.01 -1.10
C ILE A 243 11.58 13.04 -1.40
N VAL A 244 11.15 13.84 -2.37
CA VAL A 244 9.74 13.93 -2.78
C VAL A 244 9.47 13.22 -4.10
N TYR A 245 8.18 13.15 -4.38
CA TYR A 245 7.49 12.72 -5.60
C TYR A 245 8.34 12.73 -6.88
N GLU A 246 8.18 11.68 -7.70
CA GLU A 246 8.78 11.56 -9.02
C GLU A 246 10.31 11.60 -9.07
N ASN A 247 11.01 11.52 -7.93
CA ASN A 247 12.45 11.31 -7.99
C ASN A 247 12.74 9.88 -8.46
N HIS A 248 12.99 9.77 -9.76
CA HIS A 248 13.50 8.60 -10.43
C HIS A 248 14.66 9.01 -11.34
N TRP A 249 15.61 8.11 -11.52
CA TRP A 249 16.76 8.35 -12.38
C TRP A 249 17.29 7.02 -12.92
N LEU A 250 17.91 7.09 -14.09
CA LEU A 250 18.69 5.99 -14.65
C LEU A 250 20.14 6.12 -14.17
N GLU A 251 20.70 5.04 -13.63
CA GLU A 251 22.11 5.01 -13.23
C GLU A 251 22.66 3.60 -13.44
N ASN A 252 23.73 3.50 -14.23
CA ASN A 252 24.42 2.24 -14.55
C ASN A 252 23.44 1.14 -15.02
N GLY A 253 22.58 1.47 -16.00
CA GLY A 253 21.62 0.52 -16.57
C GLY A 253 20.48 0.11 -15.64
N ARG A 254 20.24 0.85 -14.54
CA ARG A 254 19.21 0.56 -13.55
C ARG A 254 18.37 1.79 -13.25
N VAL A 255 17.05 1.63 -13.29
CA VAL A 255 16.14 2.68 -12.83
C VAL A 255 16.04 2.64 -11.32
N LYS A 256 16.28 3.77 -10.68
CA LYS A 256 16.11 3.96 -9.24
C LYS A 256 14.98 4.94 -9.01
N TYR A 257 14.19 4.74 -7.95
CA TYR A 257 13.10 5.65 -7.63
C TYR A 257 12.78 5.68 -6.14
N ASN A 258 12.36 6.84 -5.66
CA ASN A 258 11.85 7.00 -4.30
C ASN A 258 10.38 6.61 -4.22
N VAL A 259 9.99 5.96 -3.11
CA VAL A 259 8.59 5.65 -2.86
C VAL A 259 8.08 6.36 -1.63
N GLY A 260 7.08 7.21 -1.85
CA GLY A 260 6.33 7.90 -0.81
C GLY A 260 6.26 9.40 -1.00
N LYS A 261 5.30 10.01 -0.32
CA LYS A 261 5.08 11.45 -0.31
C LYS A 261 5.28 11.97 1.10
N ILE A 262 6.17 12.95 1.26
CA ILE A 262 6.23 13.75 2.48
C ILE A 262 4.98 14.62 2.56
N GLY A 263 3.98 14.15 3.30
CA GLY A 263 2.76 14.90 3.60
C GLY A 263 2.91 15.82 4.81
N ARG A 264 2.13 16.92 4.86
CA ARG A 264 1.94 17.71 6.09
C ARG A 264 1.30 16.80 7.15
N GLY A 265 2.07 16.32 8.11
CA GLY A 265 1.64 15.35 9.12
C GLY A 265 2.58 14.15 9.30
N MET A 266 3.66 14.03 8.51
CA MET A 266 4.67 13.00 8.71
C MET A 266 5.59 13.32 9.89
N GLN A 267 5.97 12.28 10.64
CA GLN A 267 7.01 12.34 11.66
C GLN A 267 8.32 12.83 11.02
N THR A 268 8.97 13.79 11.68
CA THR A 268 10.10 14.57 11.15
C THR A 268 11.46 13.89 11.30
N THR A 269 11.53 12.64 11.75
CA THR A 269 12.79 11.92 11.91
C THR A 269 13.22 11.31 10.57
N ILE A 270 14.32 11.85 10.02
CA ILE A 270 14.84 11.66 8.66
C ILE A 270 15.04 10.17 8.28
N ASP A 271 15.41 9.31 9.23
CA ASP A 271 15.83 7.92 8.98
C ASP A 271 14.78 7.02 8.33
N LYS A 272 13.50 7.41 8.37
CA LYS A 272 12.39 6.58 7.87
C LYS A 272 11.66 7.16 6.64
N VAL A 273 12.17 8.24 6.05
CA VAL A 273 11.40 9.10 5.12
C VAL A 273 11.63 8.80 3.64
N SER A 274 12.81 8.29 3.25
CA SER A 274 13.14 7.96 1.86
C SER A 274 13.51 6.49 1.73
N VAL A 275 12.69 5.72 1.00
CA VAL A 275 13.01 4.36 0.60
C VAL A 275 13.19 4.33 -0.91
N VAL A 276 14.45 4.18 -1.33
CA VAL A 276 14.80 4.02 -2.75
C VAL A 276 14.63 2.56 -3.14
N ARG A 277 13.95 2.32 -4.25
CA ARG A 277 13.83 1.03 -4.92
C ARG A 277 14.64 1.04 -6.22
N ILE A 278 15.08 -0.15 -6.63
CA ILE A 278 15.82 -0.36 -7.86
C ILE A 278 15.00 -1.29 -8.75
N ILE A 279 14.92 -0.94 -10.03
CA ILE A 279 14.35 -1.74 -11.10
C ILE A 279 15.50 -2.26 -11.96
N ASN A 280 15.58 -3.58 -12.07
CA ASN A 280 16.53 -4.27 -12.93
C ASN A 280 15.78 -4.88 -14.12
N SER A 281 16.37 -4.83 -15.31
CA SER A 281 15.97 -5.69 -16.41
C SER A 281 16.69 -7.04 -16.28
N PHE A 282 16.01 -8.11 -16.68
CA PHE A 282 16.63 -9.43 -16.81
C PHE A 282 17.32 -9.62 -18.17
N SER A 283 17.06 -8.73 -19.13
CA SER A 283 17.61 -8.74 -20.49
C SER A 283 18.92 -7.96 -20.63
N GLY A 284 19.36 -7.24 -19.59
CA GLY A 284 20.59 -6.45 -19.62
C GLY A 284 20.47 -5.12 -18.90
N ASP A 285 21.22 -4.12 -19.37
CA ASP A 285 21.12 -2.74 -18.90
C ASP A 285 19.90 -2.05 -19.49
N ILE A 286 19.20 -1.28 -18.66
CA ILE A 286 18.07 -0.46 -19.09
C ILE A 286 18.64 0.77 -19.81
N LEU A 287 18.20 0.99 -21.05
CA LEU A 287 18.52 2.18 -21.83
C LEU A 287 17.53 3.31 -21.55
N GLU A 288 17.87 4.54 -21.94
CA GLU A 288 17.04 5.73 -21.68
C GLU A 288 15.61 5.59 -22.25
N GLU A 289 15.49 5.06 -23.47
CA GLU A 289 14.19 4.84 -24.12
C GLU A 289 13.31 3.83 -23.37
N GLU A 290 13.93 2.77 -22.82
CA GLU A 290 13.24 1.79 -21.97
C GLU A 290 12.90 2.38 -20.60
N ALA A 291 13.77 3.24 -20.07
CA ALA A 291 13.56 3.92 -18.79
C ALA A 291 12.29 4.79 -18.84
N GLU A 292 12.04 5.50 -19.94
CA GLU A 292 10.82 6.30 -20.13
C GLU A 292 9.53 5.47 -20.01
N LYS A 293 9.53 4.25 -20.55
CA LYS A 293 8.42 3.31 -20.39
C LYS A 293 8.24 2.88 -18.93
N ILE A 294 9.34 2.60 -18.23
CA ILE A 294 9.32 2.30 -16.80
C ILE A 294 8.80 3.50 -16.00
N TYR A 295 9.18 4.73 -16.35
CA TYR A 295 8.73 5.95 -15.68
C TYR A 295 7.22 6.16 -15.83
N ARG A 296 6.65 5.83 -16.99
CA ARG A 296 5.20 5.79 -17.16
C ARG A 296 4.55 4.78 -16.20
N MET A 297 5.11 3.57 -16.07
CA MET A 297 4.62 2.57 -15.11
C MET A 297 4.75 3.01 -13.65
N LEU A 298 5.82 3.73 -13.30
CA LEU A 298 5.99 4.27 -11.95
C LEU A 298 4.83 5.19 -11.53
N LYS A 299 4.13 5.83 -12.47
CA LYS A 299 2.90 6.60 -12.18
C LYS A 299 1.78 5.73 -11.59
N MET A 300 1.74 4.44 -11.92
CA MET A 300 0.82 3.46 -11.31
C MET A 300 1.24 3.07 -9.88
N THR A 301 2.52 3.28 -9.54
CA THR A 301 3.07 3.01 -8.20
C THR A 301 2.89 4.17 -7.23
N GLU A 302 2.35 5.30 -7.70
CA GLU A 302 2.08 6.49 -6.90
C GLU A 302 1.17 6.19 -5.72
N VAL A 303 1.70 6.03 -4.51
CA VAL A 303 0.89 5.66 -3.34
C VAL A 303 0.93 6.76 -2.29
N THR A 304 -0.23 7.04 -1.69
CA THR A 304 -0.36 7.96 -0.55
C THR A 304 -0.64 7.23 0.77
N PHE A 305 -0.54 5.90 0.78
CA PHE A 305 -0.89 5.08 1.93
C PHE A 305 0.33 4.76 2.80
N VAL A 306 0.25 5.24 4.03
CA VAL A 306 1.24 5.02 5.08
C VAL A 306 0.64 4.05 6.08
N LYS A 307 1.28 2.89 6.26
CA LYS A 307 0.97 2.03 7.41
C LYS A 307 1.57 2.70 8.66
N TYR A 308 0.76 2.90 9.69
CA TYR A 308 1.05 3.78 10.84
C TYR A 308 2.23 3.37 11.77
N LYS A 309 3.09 2.43 11.38
CA LYS A 309 4.33 2.06 12.10
C LYS A 309 5.53 1.81 11.18
N ASP A 310 5.28 1.53 9.91
CA ASP A 310 6.29 1.33 8.87
C ASP A 310 5.98 2.32 7.76
N LEU A 311 6.75 3.40 7.65
CA LEU A 311 6.67 4.43 6.60
C LEU A 311 6.94 3.88 5.17
N THR A 312 6.78 2.57 4.98
CA THR A 312 6.92 1.88 3.72
C THR A 312 5.67 2.10 2.90
N VAL A 313 5.73 3.10 2.02
CA VAL A 313 4.78 3.25 0.93
C VAL A 313 4.98 2.05 -0.01
N LEU A 314 3.92 1.25 -0.18
CA LEU A 314 3.90 0.08 -1.05
C LEU A 314 3.26 0.49 -2.38
N PRO A 315 3.92 0.27 -3.54
CA PRO A 315 3.31 0.40 -4.86
C PRO A 315 1.91 -0.20 -4.91
N TYR A 316 0.95 0.47 -5.55
CA TYR A 316 -0.44 -0.02 -5.62
C TYR A 316 -0.56 -1.46 -6.11
N PRO A 317 0.13 -1.88 -7.19
CA PRO A 317 0.10 -3.28 -7.60
C PRO A 317 0.54 -4.23 -6.49
N LEU A 318 1.63 -3.92 -5.78
CA LEU A 318 2.11 -4.72 -4.65
C LEU A 318 1.12 -4.72 -3.48
N LYS A 319 0.47 -3.59 -3.19
CA LYS A 319 -0.53 -3.48 -2.13
C LYS A 319 -1.78 -4.31 -2.46
N LEU A 320 -2.31 -4.20 -3.69
CA LEU A 320 -3.44 -4.99 -4.17
C LEU A 320 -3.13 -6.50 -4.13
N LEU A 321 -1.97 -6.91 -4.63
CA LEU A 321 -1.52 -8.31 -4.62
C LEU A 321 -1.36 -8.87 -3.20
N LYS A 322 -0.79 -8.09 -2.27
CA LYS A 322 -0.66 -8.48 -0.86
C LYS A 322 -2.00 -8.62 -0.16
N GLU A 323 -2.94 -7.73 -0.43
CA GLU A 323 -4.29 -7.85 0.13
C GLU A 323 -5.03 -9.04 -0.50
N ALA A 324 -4.95 -9.24 -1.82
CA ALA A 324 -5.50 -10.42 -2.51
C ALA A 324 -4.99 -11.74 -1.89
N ALA A 325 -3.69 -11.83 -1.62
CA ALA A 325 -3.07 -12.99 -0.99
C ALA A 325 -3.55 -13.29 0.45
N ARG A 326 -4.16 -12.31 1.13
CA ARG A 326 -4.69 -12.44 2.50
C ARG A 326 -6.19 -12.69 2.54
N MET A 327 -6.90 -12.37 1.46
CA MET A 327 -8.35 -12.45 1.38
C MET A 327 -8.81 -13.82 0.89
N LYS A 328 -10.04 -14.21 1.25
CA LYS A 328 -10.73 -15.34 0.63
C LYS A 328 -11.47 -14.82 -0.60
N ILE A 329 -10.79 -14.80 -1.73
CA ILE A 329 -11.36 -14.39 -3.02
C ILE A 329 -11.46 -15.59 -3.97
N GLU A 330 -12.59 -15.67 -4.66
CA GLU A 330 -12.72 -16.49 -5.86
C GLU A 330 -11.97 -15.79 -6.99
N LEU A 331 -11.24 -16.58 -7.80
CA LEU A 331 -10.40 -16.09 -8.89
C LEU A 331 -11.00 -16.45 -10.22
#